data_AF-A0A356QT15-F1
#
_entry.id   AF-A0A356QT15-F1
#
_cell.length_a   1.000
_cell.length_b   1.000
_cell.length_c   1.000
_cell.angle_alpha   90.00
_cell.angle_beta   90.00
_cell.angle_gamma   90.00
#
_symmetry.space_group_name_H-M   'P 1'
#
loop_
_entity.id
_entity.type
_entity.pdbx_description
1 polymer ?
#
loop_
_entity_poly.entity_id
_entity_poly.type
_entity_poly.pdbx_seq_one_letter_code
_entity_poly.pdbx_strand_id
1 'polypeptide(L)'
;MFENKFETVRPDVILGLGQHPRARRLRIERRTYKRDHPAQARFVNLSLPHTSETTVAYDAGNYVCNYSMWVSTTWCLQNDARSGFLHIPKDYSTKRLEKYVRRIIESC
;
A
#
# COMPACT_ATOMS: atom_id res chain seq x y z
N MET A 1 0.71 -16.80 -6.70
CA MET A 1 0.15 -15.47 -6.41
C MET A 1 -0.17 -15.43 -4.91
N PHE A 2 -0.09 -14.27 -4.24
CA PHE A 2 0.02 -14.22 -2.76
C PHE A 2 -1.33 -14.31 -2.02
N GLU A 3 -2.45 -14.37 -2.74
CA GLU A 3 -3.82 -14.40 -2.23
C GLU A 3 -4.08 -15.57 -1.29
N ASN A 4 -3.56 -16.75 -1.63
CA ASN A 4 -3.70 -17.95 -0.80
C ASN A 4 -3.10 -17.74 0.60
N LYS A 5 -2.16 -16.80 0.77
CA LYS A 5 -1.60 -16.48 2.08
C LYS A 5 -2.58 -15.74 2.98
N PHE A 6 -3.48 -14.93 2.42
CA PHE A 6 -4.45 -14.18 3.21
C PHE A 6 -5.43 -15.10 3.92
N GLU A 7 -5.88 -16.17 3.25
CA GLU A 7 -6.76 -17.18 3.86
C GLU A 7 -6.07 -17.96 4.98
N THR A 8 -4.77 -18.25 4.84
CA THR A 8 -4.01 -18.99 5.87
C THR A 8 -3.59 -18.13 7.06
N VAL A 9 -3.19 -16.88 6.81
CA VAL A 9 -2.63 -15.98 7.84
C VAL A 9 -3.74 -15.21 8.54
N ARG A 10 -4.82 -14.89 7.81
CA ARG A 10 -5.93 -14.02 8.26
C ARG A 10 -5.44 -12.72 8.91
N PRO A 11 -4.70 -11.88 8.18
CA PRO A 11 -4.09 -10.68 8.76
C PRO A 11 -5.12 -9.60 9.11
N ASP A 12 -4.95 -8.95 10.26
CA ASP A 12 -5.69 -7.72 10.62
C ASP A 12 -5.27 -6.51 9.78
N VAL A 13 -4.03 -6.54 9.27
CA VAL A 13 -3.44 -5.48 8.45
C VAL A 13 -2.61 -6.05 7.31
N ILE A 14 -2.81 -5.52 6.10
CA ILE A 14 -1.96 -5.75 4.93
C ILE A 14 -1.29 -4.44 4.52
N LEU A 15 0.04 -4.38 4.61
CA LEU A 15 0.85 -3.26 4.11
C LEU A 15 1.63 -3.68 2.86
N GLY A 16 1.23 -3.17 1.70
CA GLY A 16 1.97 -3.35 0.46
C GLY A 16 3.14 -2.38 0.35
N LEU A 17 4.30 -2.86 -0.06
CA LEU A 17 5.48 -2.05 -0.37
C LEU A 17 5.83 -2.22 -1.85
N GLY A 18 6.04 -1.11 -2.55
CA GLY A 18 6.42 -1.12 -3.97
C GLY A 18 7.52 -0.10 -4.26
N GLN A 19 8.36 -0.36 -5.25
CA GLN A 19 9.33 0.64 -5.71
C GLN A 19 8.66 1.59 -6.73
N HIS A 20 8.92 2.89 -6.60
CA HIS A 20 8.51 3.91 -7.56
C HIS A 20 9.73 4.69 -8.06
N PRO A 21 10.31 4.33 -9.24
CA PRO A 21 11.63 4.82 -9.66
C PRO A 21 11.77 6.34 -9.76
N ARG A 22 10.68 7.07 -10.03
CA ARG A 22 10.69 8.54 -10.20
C ARG A 22 10.18 9.31 -8.98
N ALA A 23 9.81 8.62 -7.90
CA ALA A 23 9.34 9.30 -6.69
C ALA A 23 10.51 9.99 -5.99
N ARG A 24 10.28 11.15 -5.37
CA ARG A 24 11.29 11.86 -4.56
C ARG A 24 11.11 11.65 -3.06
N ARG A 25 9.93 11.17 -2.66
CA ARG A 25 9.49 10.96 -1.28
C ARG A 25 8.72 9.64 -1.20
N LEU A 26 8.54 9.10 -0.01
CA LEU A 26 7.63 7.98 0.20
C LEU A 26 6.22 8.39 -0.23
N ARG A 27 5.57 7.60 -1.08
CA ARG A 27 4.20 7.90 -1.54
C ARG A 27 3.21 6.99 -0.82
N ILE A 28 2.32 7.60 -0.06
CA ILE A 28 1.16 6.95 0.55
C ILE A 28 0.10 6.87 -0.55
N GLU A 29 -0.12 5.67 -1.09
CA GLU A 29 -1.12 5.45 -2.14
C GLU A 29 -2.50 5.22 -1.51
N ARG A 30 -3.47 6.05 -1.89
CA ARG A 30 -4.81 6.06 -1.28
C ARG A 30 -5.88 5.35 -2.11
N ARG A 31 -5.63 5.14 -3.40
CA ARG A 31 -6.62 4.62 -4.36
C ARG A 31 -6.00 3.62 -5.33
N THR A 32 -6.73 2.53 -5.56
CA THR A 32 -6.46 1.53 -6.59
C THR A 32 -7.69 1.35 -7.47
N TYR A 33 -7.52 0.85 -8.69
CA TYR A 33 -8.60 0.60 -9.63
C TYR A 33 -8.34 -0.64 -10.47
N LYS A 34 -9.40 -1.25 -11.02
CA LYS A 34 -9.24 -2.27 -12.06
C LYS A 34 -8.78 -1.60 -13.35
N ARG A 35 -7.66 -2.07 -13.92
CA ARG A 35 -7.11 -1.51 -15.17
C ARG A 35 -8.15 -1.45 -16.29
N ASP A 36 -8.92 -2.51 -16.46
CA ASP A 36 -9.91 -2.62 -17.54
C ASP A 36 -11.24 -1.91 -17.19
N HIS A 37 -11.42 -1.48 -15.93
CA HIS A 37 -12.62 -0.81 -15.41
C HIS A 37 -12.23 0.29 -14.40
N PRO A 38 -11.58 1.38 -14.84
CA PRO A 38 -10.99 2.38 -13.93
C PRO A 38 -12.02 3.12 -13.06
N ALA A 39 -13.29 3.14 -13.47
CA ALA A 39 -14.40 3.65 -12.67
C ALA A 39 -14.63 2.83 -11.37
N GLN A 40 -14.23 1.55 -11.37
CA GLN A 40 -14.22 0.73 -10.16
C GLN A 40 -12.93 1.02 -9.38
N ALA A 41 -13.01 2.01 -8.50
CA ALA A 41 -11.94 2.36 -7.59
C ALA A 41 -12.20 1.81 -6.17
N ARG A 42 -11.12 1.52 -5.45
CA ARG A 42 -11.16 1.19 -4.03
C ARG A 42 -10.17 2.09 -3.29
N PHE A 43 -10.52 2.42 -2.05
CA PHE A 43 -9.69 3.23 -1.17
C PHE A 43 -9.15 2.38 -0.04
N VAL A 44 -7.88 2.60 0.29
CA VAL A 44 -7.25 1.97 1.45
C VAL A 44 -7.73 2.63 2.74
N ASN A 45 -7.81 1.84 3.81
CA ASN A 45 -8.35 2.26 5.11
C ASN A 45 -7.29 2.26 6.24
N LEU A 46 -6.06 1.79 5.99
CA LEU A 46 -4.95 1.96 6.93
C LEU A 46 -4.47 3.42 6.93
N SER A 47 -4.34 3.99 8.12
CA SER A 47 -3.75 5.32 8.31
C SER A 47 -2.23 5.19 8.36
N LEU A 48 -1.53 5.84 7.44
CA LEU A 48 -0.06 5.86 7.42
C LEU A 48 0.45 7.21 7.95
N PRO A 49 1.54 7.24 8.74
CA PRO A 49 2.06 8.49 9.30
C PRO A 49 2.42 9.51 8.20
N HIS A 50 1.84 10.71 8.29
CA HIS A 50 2.21 11.84 7.45
C HIS A 50 3.44 12.55 8.04
N THR A 51 4.49 12.68 7.25
CA THR A 51 5.76 13.30 7.63
C THR A 51 6.30 14.17 6.49
N SER A 52 7.36 14.94 6.76
CA SER A 52 8.09 15.70 5.73
C SER A 52 8.69 14.81 4.63
N GLU A 53 8.79 13.50 4.86
CA GLU A 53 9.34 12.52 3.93
C GLU A 53 8.27 11.82 3.08
N THR A 54 6.99 12.15 3.29
CA THR A 54 5.86 11.50 2.62
C THR A 54 5.10 12.44 1.70
N THR A 55 4.46 11.89 0.67
CA THR A 55 3.41 12.54 -0.11
C THR A 55 2.20 11.62 -0.24
N VAL A 56 1.02 12.20 -0.38
CA VAL A 56 -0.22 11.46 -0.67
C VAL A 56 -0.38 11.33 -2.18
N ALA A 57 -0.82 10.15 -2.63
CA ALA A 57 -1.07 9.85 -4.02
C ALA A 57 -2.38 9.07 -4.18
N TYR A 58 -3.02 9.22 -5.35
CA TYR A 58 -4.29 8.55 -5.70
C TYR A 58 -4.15 7.71 -6.97
N ASP A 59 -2.91 7.43 -7.37
CA ASP A 59 -2.60 6.66 -8.57
C ASP A 59 -1.31 5.88 -8.33
N ALA A 60 -1.51 4.60 -8.00
CA ALA A 60 -0.45 3.60 -7.83
C ALA A 60 0.07 3.05 -9.18
N GLY A 61 -0.34 3.66 -10.31
CA GLY A 61 0.01 3.24 -11.65
C GLY A 61 -0.86 2.10 -12.19
N ASN A 62 -0.43 1.50 -13.29
CA ASN A 62 -1.21 0.49 -14.05
C ASN A 62 -0.61 -0.91 -14.06
N TYR A 63 0.37 -1.17 -13.18
CA TYR A 63 1.14 -2.42 -13.17
C TYR A 63 0.87 -3.26 -11.91
N VAL A 64 1.83 -4.10 -11.52
CA VAL A 64 1.70 -5.05 -10.41
C VAL A 64 1.42 -4.38 -9.06
N CYS A 65 1.92 -3.15 -8.83
CA CYS A 65 1.63 -2.41 -7.58
C CYS A 65 0.12 -2.16 -7.44
N ASN A 66 -0.50 -1.57 -8.45
CA ASN A 66 -1.95 -1.33 -8.45
C ASN A 66 -2.76 -2.64 -8.42
N TYR A 67 -2.33 -3.68 -9.13
CA TYR A 67 -2.96 -5.00 -9.02
C TYR A 67 -2.91 -5.54 -7.58
N SER A 68 -1.73 -5.49 -6.94
CA SER A 68 -1.55 -6.04 -5.59
C SER A 68 -2.34 -5.26 -4.53
N MET A 69 -2.42 -3.94 -4.71
CA MET A 69 -3.26 -3.06 -3.90
C MET A 69 -4.74 -3.39 -4.10
N TRP A 70 -5.19 -3.57 -5.35
CA TRP A 70 -6.58 -3.98 -5.65
C TRP A 70 -6.96 -5.27 -4.92
N VAL A 71 -6.12 -6.29 -5.03
CA VAL A 71 -6.38 -7.61 -4.43
C VAL A 71 -6.39 -7.53 -2.90
N SER A 72 -5.38 -6.90 -2.31
CA SER A 72 -5.27 -6.75 -0.85
C SER A 72 -6.42 -5.94 -0.27
N THR A 73 -6.75 -4.79 -0.88
CA THR A 73 -7.88 -3.95 -0.42
C THR A 73 -9.21 -4.65 -0.62
N THR A 74 -9.39 -5.43 -1.69
CA THR A 74 -10.61 -6.22 -1.87
C THR A 74 -10.79 -7.22 -0.74
N TRP A 75 -9.74 -7.98 -0.42
CA TRP A 75 -9.77 -8.97 0.64
C TRP A 75 -10.04 -8.31 2.00
N CYS A 76 -9.33 -7.22 2.32
CA CYS A 76 -9.51 -6.52 3.59
C CYS A 76 -10.93 -5.98 3.80
N LEU A 77 -11.54 -5.41 2.76
CA LEU A 77 -12.92 -4.92 2.82
C LEU A 77 -13.95 -6.04 3.07
N GLN A 78 -13.63 -7.29 2.74
CA GLN A 78 -14.49 -8.44 2.95
C GLN A 78 -14.26 -9.14 4.30
N ASN A 79 -13.16 -8.83 5.00
CA ASN A 79 -12.69 -9.56 6.17
C ASN A 79 -12.45 -8.66 7.40
N ASP A 80 -13.05 -7.47 7.45
CA ASP A 80 -12.88 -6.49 8.54
C ASP A 80 -11.40 -6.17 8.86
N ALA A 81 -10.54 -6.16 7.84
CA ALA A 81 -9.12 -5.88 7.97
C ALA A 81 -8.76 -4.52 7.35
N ARG A 82 -7.55 -4.05 7.64
CA ARG A 82 -7.02 -2.77 7.14
C ARG A 82 -5.98 -3.01 6.06
N SER A 83 -6.04 -2.24 4.98
CA SER A 83 -5.02 -2.27 3.91
C SER A 83 -4.36 -0.91 3.75
N GLY A 84 -3.08 -0.90 3.38
CA GLY A 84 -2.34 0.31 3.00
C GLY A 84 -1.27 -0.02 1.96
N PHE A 85 -0.77 1.00 1.26
CA PHE A 85 0.28 0.81 0.27
C PHE A 85 1.28 1.98 0.27
N LEU A 86 2.57 1.65 0.26
CA LEU A 86 3.68 2.59 0.30
C LEU A 86 4.59 2.39 -0.91
N HIS A 87 4.68 3.42 -1.75
CA HIS A 87 5.63 3.49 -2.84
C HIS A 87 6.93 4.14 -2.38
N ILE A 88 8.06 3.48 -2.63
CA ILE A 88 9.39 3.82 -2.13
C ILE A 88 10.28 4.28 -3.30
N PRO A 89 10.94 5.45 -3.23
CA PRO A 89 11.92 5.85 -4.24
C PRO A 89 13.04 4.82 -4.40
N LYS A 90 13.60 4.71 -5.61
CA LYS A 90 14.66 3.72 -5.91
C LYS A 90 15.85 3.82 -4.96
N ASP A 91 16.29 5.05 -4.68
CA ASP A 91 17.50 5.33 -3.90
C ASP A 91 17.18 5.80 -2.47
N TYR A 92 16.01 5.41 -1.95
CA TYR A 92 15.61 5.77 -0.59
C TYR A 92 16.41 4.97 0.44
N SER A 93 16.82 5.61 1.54
CA SER A 93 17.62 4.96 2.59
C SER A 93 16.86 3.85 3.28
N THR A 94 17.44 2.64 3.29
CA THR A 94 16.87 1.47 3.99
C THR A 94 16.67 1.72 5.47
N LYS A 95 17.60 2.41 6.15
CA LYS A 95 17.48 2.75 7.59
C LYS A 95 16.28 3.67 7.86
N ARG A 96 16.04 4.65 6.98
CA ARG A 96 14.88 5.55 7.10
C ARG A 96 13.58 4.81 6.81
N LEU A 97 13.59 3.92 5.82
CA LEU A 97 12.44 3.08 5.49
C LEU A 97 12.07 2.16 6.65
N GLU A 98 13.05 1.48 7.25
CA GLU A 98 12.84 0.62 8.41
C GLU A 98 12.19 1.41 9.56
N LYS A 99 12.73 2.59 9.89
CA LYS A 99 12.17 3.45 10.93
C LYS A 99 10.72 3.83 10.65
N TYR A 100 10.40 4.15 9.39
CA TYR A 100 9.04 4.51 8.99
C TYR A 100 8.08 3.31 9.07
N VAL A 101 8.47 2.15 8.54
CA VAL A 101 7.67 0.92 8.57
C VAL A 101 7.46 0.41 9.99
N ARG A 102 8.49 0.46 10.84
CA ARG A 102 8.39 0.12 12.27
C ARG A 102 7.32 0.97 12.96
N ARG A 103 7.30 2.27 12.72
CA ARG A 103 6.27 3.17 13.25
C ARG A 103 4.85 2.82 12.79
N ILE A 104 4.70 2.34 11.55
CA ILE A 104 3.40 1.85 11.05
C ILE A 104 2.97 0.62 11.86
N ILE A 105 3.86 -0.37 11.98
CA ILE A 105 3.58 -1.62 12.69
C ILE A 105 3.22 -1.36 14.15
N GLU A 106 3.95 -0.47 14.83
CA GLU A 106 3.70 -0.09 16.23
C GLU A 106 2.39 0.70 16.44
N SER A 107 1.78 1.20 15.36
CA SER A 107 0.52 1.96 15.40
C SER A 107 -0.71 1.15 14.95
N CYS A 108 -0.51 -0.11 14.57
CA CYS A 108 -1.58 -1.00 14.12
C CYS A 108 -2.31 -1.65 15.29
#